data_AF-A0A8T0UAD1-F1
#
_entry.id   AF-A0A8T0UAD1-F1
#
_cell.length_a   1.000
_cell.length_b   1.000
_cell.length_c   1.000
_cell.angle_alpha   90.00
_cell.angle_beta   90.00
_cell.angle_gamma   90.00
#
_symmetry.space_group_name_H-M   'P 1'
#
loop_
_entity.id
_entity.type
_entity.pdbx_description
1 polymer ?
#
loop_
_entity_poly.entity_id
_entity_poly.type
_entity_poly.pdbx_seq_one_letter_code
_entity_poly.pdbx_strand_id
1 'polypeptide(L)'
;MIVNSTSASCKRKDLLLDNHRTQLLGRLESGEISSGRGQHQETSLARPGDTRWGSHYKTLLRIETMWDSIIEVLSVIHDDQRNPSRAGGLVHTMESFSFVFIMKMMLQILRITSDLSSLLQKKDQNIVEAMSLVIDVKARLANLRSEGYEPLLDEAKEFCCENDIPIPNMEDNVPRFGRSRKGGRNNITQDHYFRVDTFYATIDAITTEFDHRFNEVSSELLTCFACLDPRESFSKFDVNKLARLTEIYLDDFSFDDRKK
;
A
#
# COMPACT_ATOMS: atom_id res chain seq x y z
N MET A 1 -13.49 2.80 -8.00
CA MET A 1 -14.36 2.75 -9.19
C MET A 1 -14.55 1.31 -9.67
N ILE A 2 -13.47 0.55 -9.89
CA ILE A 2 -13.50 -0.88 -10.26
C ILE A 2 -14.44 -1.70 -9.37
N VAL A 3 -14.24 -1.68 -8.05
CA VAL A 3 -15.07 -2.41 -7.07
C VAL A 3 -16.55 -2.04 -7.17
N ASN A 4 -16.88 -0.77 -7.42
CA ASN A 4 -18.26 -0.34 -7.57
C ASN A 4 -18.86 -0.85 -8.89
N SER A 5 -18.12 -0.85 -9.99
CA SER A 5 -18.61 -1.32 -11.28
C SER A 5 -18.90 -2.83 -11.28
N THR A 6 -17.99 -3.62 -10.72
CA THR A 6 -18.09 -5.09 -10.66
C THR A 6 -19.03 -5.58 -9.56
N SER A 7 -19.19 -4.83 -8.47
CA SER A 7 -19.98 -5.24 -7.30
C SER A 7 -21.27 -4.42 -7.10
N ALA A 8 -21.71 -3.64 -8.11
CA ALA A 8 -22.91 -2.79 -8.01
C ALA A 8 -24.23 -3.58 -8.01
N SER A 9 -24.25 -4.82 -8.51
CA SER A 9 -25.45 -5.66 -8.62
C SER A 9 -25.13 -7.08 -8.17
N CYS A 10 -26.10 -7.75 -7.54
CA CYS A 10 -25.99 -9.16 -7.15
C CYS A 10 -25.55 -10.02 -8.34
N LYS A 11 -26.16 -9.84 -9.52
CA LYS A 11 -25.81 -10.60 -10.73
C LYS A 11 -24.32 -10.48 -11.12
N ARG A 12 -23.74 -9.28 -11.01
CA ARG A 12 -22.32 -9.06 -11.37
C ARG A 12 -21.38 -9.61 -10.31
N LYS A 13 -21.78 -9.51 -9.04
CA LYS A 13 -21.05 -10.10 -7.92
C LYS A 13 -21.04 -11.63 -8.01
N ASP A 14 -22.17 -12.23 -8.35
CA ASP A 14 -22.29 -13.69 -8.50
C ASP A 14 -21.44 -14.16 -9.67
N LEU A 15 -21.50 -13.47 -10.82
CA LEU A 15 -20.63 -13.74 -11.97
C LEU A 15 -19.14 -13.64 -11.61
N LEU A 16 -18.74 -12.59 -10.89
CA LEU A 16 -17.36 -12.42 -10.44
C LEU A 16 -16.88 -13.59 -9.57
N LEU A 17 -17.71 -14.02 -8.62
CA LEU A 17 -17.36 -15.09 -7.70
C LEU A 17 -17.33 -16.45 -8.41
N ASP A 18 -18.27 -16.70 -9.32
CA ASP A 18 -18.34 -17.95 -10.09
C ASP A 18 -17.15 -18.10 -11.04
N ASN A 19 -16.80 -17.01 -11.74
CA ASN A 19 -15.63 -17.00 -12.63
C ASN A 19 -14.33 -17.19 -11.84
N HIS A 20 -14.18 -16.50 -10.71
CA HIS A 20 -13.00 -16.67 -9.85
C HIS A 20 -12.89 -18.10 -9.32
N ARG A 21 -14.00 -18.69 -8.90
CA ARG A 21 -14.06 -20.08 -8.44
C ARG A 21 -13.68 -21.06 -9.56
N THR A 22 -14.18 -20.85 -10.77
CA THR A 22 -13.88 -21.69 -11.94
C THR A 22 -12.39 -21.64 -12.30
N GLN A 23 -11.81 -20.44 -12.33
CA GLN A 23 -10.37 -20.27 -12.57
C GLN A 23 -9.53 -20.95 -11.49
N LEU A 24 -9.92 -20.81 -10.23
CA LEU A 24 -9.20 -21.42 -9.11
C LEU A 24 -9.25 -22.95 -9.17
N LEU A 25 -10.40 -23.53 -9.51
CA LEU A 25 -10.52 -24.97 -9.74
C LEU A 25 -9.63 -25.44 -10.89
N GLY A 26 -9.60 -24.72 -12.01
CA GLY A 26 -8.71 -25.02 -13.13
C GLY A 26 -7.23 -25.04 -12.73
N ARG A 27 -6.79 -24.06 -11.92
CA ARG A 27 -5.40 -23.98 -11.43
C ARG A 27 -5.06 -25.06 -10.38
N LEU A 28 -6.05 -25.51 -9.60
CA LEU A 28 -5.88 -26.67 -8.70
C LEU A 28 -5.73 -27.96 -9.50
N GLU A 29 -6.52 -28.13 -10.57
CA GLU A 29 -6.48 -29.29 -11.45
C GLU A 29 -5.18 -29.35 -12.28
N SER A 30 -4.66 -28.20 -12.71
CA SER A 30 -3.36 -28.10 -13.41
C SER A 30 -2.15 -28.28 -12.51
N GLY A 31 -2.34 -28.22 -11.18
CA GLY A 31 -1.27 -28.34 -10.19
C GLY A 31 -0.43 -27.08 -10.00
N GLU A 32 -0.82 -25.94 -10.57
CA GLU A 32 -0.17 -24.64 -10.38
C GLU A 32 -0.27 -24.15 -8.92
N ILE A 33 -1.37 -24.49 -8.26
CA ILE A 33 -1.62 -24.13 -6.86
C ILE A 33 -1.93 -25.38 -6.04
N SER A 34 -1.44 -25.41 -4.80
CA SER A 34 -1.74 -26.50 -3.87
C SER A 34 -3.03 -26.23 -3.10
N SER A 35 -3.74 -27.31 -2.76
CA SER A 35 -4.89 -27.22 -1.84
C SER A 35 -4.41 -27.21 -0.39
N GLY A 36 -5.04 -26.39 0.46
CA GLY A 36 -4.67 -26.26 1.86
C GLY A 36 -5.83 -25.74 2.71
N ARG A 37 -5.89 -26.14 3.98
CA ARG A 37 -6.96 -25.72 4.90
C ARG A 37 -6.88 -24.20 5.12
N GLY A 38 -7.89 -23.48 4.63
CA GLY A 38 -7.96 -22.01 4.70
C GLY A 38 -7.36 -21.26 3.50
N GLN A 39 -6.80 -21.98 2.52
CA GLN A 39 -6.40 -21.37 1.24
C GLN A 39 -7.59 -21.31 0.28
N HIS A 40 -7.54 -20.37 -0.66
CA HIS A 40 -8.48 -20.30 -1.78
C HIS A 40 -9.97 -20.17 -1.38
N GLN A 41 -10.25 -19.60 -0.22
CA GLN A 41 -11.62 -19.36 0.23
C GLN A 41 -12.34 -18.40 -0.72
N GLU A 42 -13.66 -18.56 -0.84
CA GLU A 42 -14.50 -17.60 -1.56
C GLU A 42 -14.28 -16.20 -0.98
N THR A 43 -13.77 -15.31 -1.82
CA THR A 43 -13.44 -13.95 -1.43
C THR A 43 -14.06 -12.98 -2.41
N SER A 44 -14.63 -11.90 -1.86
CA SER A 44 -15.22 -10.83 -2.66
C SER A 44 -14.31 -9.61 -2.67
N LEU A 45 -14.49 -8.74 -3.66
CA LEU A 45 -13.83 -7.45 -3.68
C LEU A 45 -14.21 -6.65 -2.45
N ALA A 46 -13.24 -6.43 -1.57
CA ALA A 46 -13.39 -5.57 -0.44
C ALA A 46 -13.55 -4.12 -0.93
N ARG A 47 -14.52 -3.39 -0.37
CA ARG A 47 -14.57 -1.94 -0.59
C ARG A 47 -13.48 -1.29 0.26
N PRO A 48 -12.64 -0.43 -0.33
CA PRO A 48 -11.74 0.40 0.47
C PRO A 48 -12.60 1.38 1.26
N GLY A 49 -12.31 1.52 2.54
CA GLY A 49 -12.88 2.58 3.38
C GLY A 49 -12.03 3.83 3.26
N ASP A 50 -12.68 4.99 3.26
CA ASP A 50 -12.07 6.29 2.89
C ASP A 50 -10.86 6.70 3.74
N THR A 51 -10.68 6.10 4.92
CA THR A 51 -9.68 6.54 5.91
C THR A 51 -8.74 5.44 6.40
N ARG A 52 -8.86 4.20 5.92
CA ARG A 52 -8.10 3.06 6.48
C ARG A 52 -7.20 2.41 5.44
N TRP A 53 -5.90 2.66 5.53
CA TRP A 53 -4.87 2.08 4.63
C TRP A 53 -4.95 0.55 4.54
N GLY A 54 -5.24 -0.14 5.65
CA GLY A 54 -5.43 -1.59 5.66
C GLY A 54 -6.60 -2.07 4.80
N SER A 55 -7.63 -1.25 4.57
CA SER A 55 -8.72 -1.58 3.65
C SER A 55 -8.32 -1.39 2.18
N HIS A 56 -7.50 -0.37 1.88
CA HIS A 56 -6.92 -0.19 0.55
C HIS A 56 -5.96 -1.33 0.20
N TYR A 57 -5.11 -1.75 1.14
CA TYR A 57 -4.22 -2.90 0.96
C TYR A 57 -5.01 -4.17 0.61
N LYS A 58 -6.02 -4.49 1.43
CA LYS A 58 -6.92 -5.62 1.15
C LYS A 58 -7.62 -5.50 -0.20
N THR A 59 -8.03 -4.30 -0.60
CA THR A 59 -8.69 -4.08 -1.88
C THR A 59 -7.74 -4.34 -3.04
N LEU A 60 -6.53 -3.77 -3.02
CA LEU A 60 -5.54 -3.96 -4.08
C LEU A 60 -5.12 -5.43 -4.18
N LEU A 61 -4.91 -6.09 -3.04
CA LEU A 61 -4.59 -7.51 -3.00
C LEU A 61 -5.71 -8.33 -3.64
N ARG A 62 -6.98 -8.00 -3.36
CA ARG A 62 -8.12 -8.68 -3.99
C ARG A 62 -8.18 -8.43 -5.50
N ILE A 63 -7.88 -7.21 -5.95
CA ILE A 63 -7.83 -6.87 -7.38
C ILE A 63 -6.76 -7.70 -8.09
N GLU A 64 -5.56 -7.80 -7.51
CA GLU A 64 -4.47 -8.62 -8.03
C GLU A 64 -4.86 -10.11 -8.08
N THR A 65 -5.43 -10.66 -6.99
CA THR A 65 -5.78 -12.08 -6.93
C THR A 65 -6.95 -12.50 -7.82
N MET A 66 -7.85 -11.56 -8.15
CA MET A 66 -9.06 -11.82 -8.93
C MET A 66 -8.99 -11.15 -10.31
N TRP A 67 -7.77 -10.89 -10.82
CA TRP A 67 -7.54 -10.07 -12.00
C TRP A 67 -8.41 -10.49 -13.20
N ASP A 68 -8.26 -11.74 -13.65
CA ASP A 68 -8.97 -12.26 -14.82
C ASP A 68 -10.49 -12.18 -14.65
N SER A 69 -10.98 -12.55 -13.47
CA SER A 69 -12.42 -12.51 -13.16
C SER A 69 -12.96 -11.07 -13.21
N ILE A 70 -12.16 -10.08 -12.81
CA ILE A 70 -12.53 -8.66 -12.87
C ILE A 70 -12.57 -8.18 -14.31
N ILE A 71 -11.54 -8.49 -15.10
CA ILE A 71 -11.47 -8.11 -16.52
C ILE A 71 -12.68 -8.68 -17.26
N GLU A 72 -12.98 -9.96 -17.08
CA GLU A 72 -14.12 -10.61 -17.71
C GLU A 72 -15.45 -9.94 -17.36
N VAL A 73 -15.69 -9.67 -16.07
CA VAL A 73 -16.92 -8.98 -15.62
C VAL A 73 -17.00 -7.56 -16.21
N LEU A 74 -15.88 -6.85 -16.29
CA LEU A 74 -15.86 -5.51 -16.89
C LEU A 74 -16.11 -5.55 -18.41
N SER A 75 -15.59 -6.56 -19.11
CA SER A 75 -15.86 -6.79 -20.54
C SER A 75 -17.33 -7.10 -20.79
N VAL A 76 -17.95 -7.98 -19.98
CA VAL A 76 -19.40 -8.25 -20.06
C VAL A 76 -20.23 -6.97 -19.83
N ILE A 77 -19.79 -6.08 -18.94
CA ILE A 77 -20.46 -4.80 -18.72
C ILE A 77 -20.25 -3.84 -19.90
N HIS A 78 -19.09 -3.90 -20.56
CA HIS A 78 -18.81 -3.12 -21.76
C HIS A 78 -19.75 -3.53 -22.92
N ASP A 79 -19.98 -4.83 -23.08
CA ASP A 79 -20.86 -5.37 -24.12
C ASP A 79 -22.35 -5.10 -23.83
N ASP A 80 -22.73 -4.98 -22.56
CA ASP A 80 -24.07 -4.57 -22.13
C ASP A 80 -24.25 -3.05 -22.39
N GLN A 81 -24.86 -2.72 -23.54
CA GLN A 81 -25.03 -1.38 -24.15
C GLN A 81 -25.64 -0.28 -23.25
N ARG A 82 -26.00 -0.58 -22.00
CA ARG A 82 -26.52 0.38 -21.01
C ARG A 82 -25.45 1.29 -20.39
N ASN A 83 -24.18 0.91 -20.36
CA ASN A 83 -23.06 1.77 -19.88
C ASN A 83 -21.67 1.39 -20.46
N PRO A 84 -21.53 1.21 -21.79
CA PRO A 84 -20.33 0.66 -22.42
C PRO A 84 -19.06 1.50 -22.17
N SER A 85 -19.17 2.84 -22.23
CA SER A 85 -18.01 3.74 -22.20
C SER A 85 -17.27 3.77 -20.85
N ARG A 86 -17.96 3.55 -19.73
CA ARG A 86 -17.34 3.58 -18.40
C ARG A 86 -16.61 2.28 -18.06
N ALA A 87 -17.14 1.13 -18.50
CA ALA A 87 -16.51 -0.16 -18.24
C ALA A 87 -15.31 -0.41 -19.16
N GLY A 88 -15.42 -0.10 -20.46
CA GLY A 88 -14.31 -0.25 -21.40
C GLY A 88 -13.11 0.63 -21.05
N GLY A 89 -13.35 1.86 -20.57
CA GLY A 89 -12.27 2.72 -20.06
C GLY A 89 -11.57 2.16 -18.81
N LEU A 90 -12.29 1.42 -17.96
CA LEU A 90 -11.70 0.76 -16.79
C LEU A 90 -10.84 -0.45 -17.17
N VAL A 91 -11.30 -1.26 -18.14
CA VAL A 91 -10.50 -2.37 -18.69
C VAL A 91 -9.20 -1.84 -19.27
N HIS A 92 -9.26 -0.86 -20.18
CA HIS A 92 -8.07 -0.24 -20.75
C HIS A 92 -7.15 0.38 -19.68
N THR A 93 -7.72 0.93 -18.60
CA THR A 93 -6.90 1.46 -17.50
C THR A 93 -6.18 0.33 -16.76
N MET A 94 -6.88 -0.76 -16.43
CA MET A 94 -6.31 -1.91 -15.74
C MET A 94 -5.25 -2.61 -16.60
N GLU A 95 -5.55 -2.85 -17.88
CA GLU A 95 -4.64 -3.42 -18.88
C GLU A 95 -3.60 -2.40 -19.39
N SER A 96 -3.14 -1.52 -18.51
CA SER A 96 -2.02 -0.62 -18.79
C SER A 96 -0.86 -0.94 -17.86
N PHE A 97 0.36 -0.94 -18.41
CA PHE A 97 1.57 -1.11 -17.62
C PHE A 97 1.66 -0.12 -16.45
N SER A 98 1.18 1.12 -16.66
CA SER A 98 1.17 2.15 -15.61
C SER A 98 0.31 1.74 -14.41
N PHE A 99 -0.86 1.15 -14.65
CA PHE A 99 -1.74 0.70 -13.58
C PHE A 99 -1.12 -0.48 -12.82
N VAL A 100 -0.60 -1.48 -13.54
CA VAL A 100 0.07 -2.64 -12.94
C VAL A 100 1.25 -2.21 -12.09
N PHE A 101 2.12 -1.35 -12.63
CA PHE A 101 3.28 -0.83 -11.90
C PHE A 101 2.88 -0.11 -10.62
N ILE A 102 1.91 0.81 -10.69
CA ILE A 102 1.42 1.54 -9.50
C ILE A 102 0.76 0.60 -8.50
N MET A 103 -0.02 -0.38 -8.96
CA MET A 103 -0.67 -1.38 -8.11
C MET A 103 0.37 -2.18 -7.32
N LYS A 104 1.38 -2.74 -8.01
CA LYS A 104 2.48 -3.51 -7.40
C LYS A 104 3.28 -2.64 -6.42
N MET A 105 3.61 -1.41 -6.80
CA MET A 105 4.29 -0.45 -5.92
C MET A 105 3.50 -0.19 -4.63
N MET A 106 2.21 0.12 -4.76
CA MET A 106 1.34 0.40 -3.62
C MET A 106 1.15 -0.82 -2.73
N LEU A 107 1.09 -2.04 -3.29
CA LEU A 107 1.05 -3.27 -2.52
C LEU A 107 2.29 -3.43 -1.64
N GLN A 108 3.49 -3.18 -2.17
CA GLN A 108 4.73 -3.28 -1.39
C GLN A 108 4.79 -2.23 -0.27
N ILE A 109 4.46 -0.96 -0.56
CA ILE A 109 4.43 0.13 0.42
C ILE A 109 3.41 -0.14 1.54
N LEU A 110 2.19 -0.53 1.17
CA LEU A 110 1.12 -0.80 2.13
C LEU A 110 1.43 -2.04 2.97
N ARG A 111 2.08 -3.06 2.39
CA ARG A 111 2.57 -4.23 3.12
C ARG A 111 3.58 -3.82 4.18
N ILE A 112 4.60 -3.02 3.83
CA ILE A 112 5.62 -2.54 4.79
C ILE A 112 4.96 -1.80 5.97
N THR A 113 3.98 -0.95 5.71
CA THR A 113 3.33 -0.11 6.74
C THR A 113 2.20 -0.81 7.51
N SER A 114 1.75 -1.98 7.05
CA SER A 114 0.56 -2.67 7.57
C SER A 114 0.67 -3.12 9.04
N ASP A 115 1.82 -3.67 9.44
CA ASP A 115 2.03 -4.20 10.79
C ASP A 115 1.99 -3.07 11.83
N LEU A 116 2.69 -1.98 11.54
CA LEU A 116 2.66 -0.78 12.37
C LEU A 116 1.25 -0.18 12.43
N SER A 117 0.57 -0.07 11.28
CA SER A 117 -0.81 0.41 11.24
C SER A 117 -1.75 -0.46 12.08
N SER A 118 -1.55 -1.78 12.10
CA SER A 118 -2.35 -2.72 12.89
C SER A 118 -2.07 -2.55 14.38
N LEU A 119 -0.80 -2.43 14.77
CA LEU A 119 -0.40 -2.24 16.17
C LEU A 119 -0.94 -0.92 16.74
N LEU A 120 -0.81 0.18 15.98
CA LEU A 120 -1.31 1.51 16.37
C LEU A 120 -2.84 1.61 16.42
N GLN A 121 -3.56 0.58 15.98
CA GLN A 121 -5.03 0.53 16.06
C GLN A 121 -5.54 -0.38 17.19
N LYS A 122 -4.66 -1.11 17.88
CA LYS A 122 -5.05 -1.92 19.05
C LYS A 122 -5.43 -1.00 20.22
N LYS A 123 -6.33 -1.49 21.09
CA LYS A 123 -6.71 -0.78 22.33
C LYS A 123 -5.58 -0.80 23.36
N ASP A 124 -4.88 -1.94 23.46
CA ASP A 124 -3.77 -2.15 24.39
C ASP A 124 -2.44 -1.90 23.66
N GLN A 125 -2.17 -0.64 23.34
CA GLN A 125 -0.98 -0.27 22.57
C GLN A 125 0.29 -0.46 23.41
N ASN A 126 1.25 -1.18 22.85
CA ASN A 126 2.58 -1.31 23.41
C ASN A 126 3.51 -0.29 22.76
N ILE A 127 3.69 0.88 23.41
CA ILE A 127 4.47 1.99 22.85
C ILE A 127 5.89 1.56 22.48
N VAL A 128 6.54 0.71 23.29
CA VAL A 128 7.90 0.21 23.02
C VAL A 128 7.96 -0.60 21.72
N GLU A 129 6.99 -1.49 21.53
CA GLU A 129 6.87 -2.31 20.33
C GLU A 129 6.52 -1.46 19.10
N ALA A 130 5.66 -0.45 19.27
CA ALA A 130 5.34 0.50 18.22
C ALA A 130 6.55 1.30 17.77
N MET A 131 7.40 1.74 18.69
CA MET A 131 8.63 2.45 18.36
C MET A 131 9.64 1.57 17.62
N SER A 132 9.78 0.29 18.03
CA SER A 132 10.59 -0.66 17.27
C SER A 132 10.09 -0.80 15.83
N LEU A 133 8.78 -0.97 15.64
CA LEU A 133 8.18 -1.08 14.32
C LEU A 133 8.31 0.20 13.49
N VAL A 134 8.28 1.39 14.11
CA VAL A 134 8.54 2.66 13.42
C VAL A 134 9.95 2.66 12.81
N ILE A 135 10.96 2.25 13.57
CA ILE A 135 12.34 2.15 13.08
C ILE A 135 12.43 1.12 11.95
N ASP A 136 11.83 -0.06 12.13
CA ASP A 136 11.82 -1.12 11.12
C ASP A 136 11.14 -0.68 9.81
N VAL A 137 10.01 0.04 9.91
CA VAL A 137 9.30 0.58 8.75
C VAL A 137 10.16 1.60 8.01
N LYS A 138 10.82 2.53 8.73
CA LYS A 138 11.75 3.49 8.11
C LYS A 138 12.87 2.80 7.37
N ALA A 139 13.51 1.81 8.00
CA ALA A 139 14.59 1.04 7.39
C ALA A 139 14.11 0.31 6.13
N ARG A 140 12.92 -0.31 6.17
CA ARG A 140 12.34 -1.02 5.01
C ARG A 140 11.95 -0.07 3.87
N LEU A 141 11.43 1.12 4.17
CA LEU A 141 11.13 2.13 3.15
C LEU A 141 12.42 2.67 2.50
N ALA A 142 13.48 2.88 3.28
CA ALA A 142 14.78 3.29 2.77
C ALA A 142 15.39 2.20 1.85
N ASN A 143 15.32 0.93 2.25
CA ASN A 143 15.78 -0.20 1.42
C ASN A 143 14.94 -0.35 0.15
N LEU A 144 13.61 -0.20 0.25
CA LEU A 144 12.72 -0.20 -0.91
C LEU A 144 13.11 0.91 -1.89
N ARG A 145 13.45 2.10 -1.38
CA ARG A 145 13.91 3.20 -2.22
C ARG A 145 15.22 2.89 -2.94
N SER A 146 16.21 2.32 -2.25
CA SER A 146 17.55 2.12 -2.81
C SER A 146 17.63 0.95 -3.78
N GLU A 147 16.97 -0.16 -3.47
CA GLU A 147 17.14 -1.45 -4.16
C GLU A 147 15.82 -2.02 -4.72
N GLY A 148 14.69 -1.39 -4.44
CA GLY A 148 13.38 -1.94 -4.77
C GLY A 148 12.86 -1.61 -6.18
N TYR A 149 13.51 -0.72 -6.93
CA TYR A 149 13.02 -0.33 -8.25
C TYR A 149 13.12 -1.47 -9.26
N GLU A 150 14.31 -2.04 -9.42
CA GLU A 150 14.57 -3.09 -10.40
C GLU A 150 13.71 -4.36 -10.13
N PRO A 151 13.62 -4.89 -8.89
CA PRO A 151 12.74 -6.02 -8.58
C PRO A 151 11.26 -5.73 -8.83
N LEU A 152 10.79 -4.52 -8.49
CA LEU A 152 9.40 -4.11 -8.73
C LEU A 152 9.10 -4.01 -10.23
N LEU A 153 10.04 -3.49 -11.01
CA LEU A 153 9.89 -3.35 -12.45
C LEU A 153 9.80 -4.73 -13.12
N ASP A 154 10.63 -5.67 -12.70
CA ASP A 154 10.62 -7.04 -13.22
C ASP A 154 9.32 -7.77 -12.82
N GLU A 155 8.87 -7.64 -11.58
CA GLU A 155 7.58 -8.19 -11.12
C GLU A 155 6.40 -7.61 -11.94
N ALA A 156 6.43 -6.32 -12.26
CA ALA A 156 5.40 -5.69 -13.09
C ALA A 156 5.45 -6.17 -14.55
N LYS A 157 6.64 -6.37 -15.12
CA LYS A 157 6.80 -6.92 -16.48
C LYS A 157 6.34 -8.37 -16.55
N GLU A 158 6.71 -9.19 -15.57
CA GLU A 158 6.26 -10.59 -15.48
C GLU A 158 4.74 -10.67 -15.45
N PHE A 159 4.09 -9.90 -14.56
CA PHE A 159 2.64 -9.82 -14.51
C PHE A 159 2.03 -9.34 -15.84
N CYS A 160 2.63 -8.35 -16.50
CA CYS A 160 2.14 -7.88 -17.79
C CYS A 160 2.27 -8.94 -18.88
N CYS A 161 3.37 -9.69 -18.92
CA CYS A 161 3.57 -10.79 -19.85
C CYS A 161 2.54 -11.90 -19.64
N GLU A 162 2.26 -12.28 -18.39
CA GLU A 162 1.27 -13.31 -18.05
C GLU A 162 -0.16 -12.93 -18.46
N ASN A 163 -0.46 -11.64 -18.48
CA ASN A 163 -1.80 -11.11 -18.76
C ASN A 163 -1.92 -10.45 -20.15
N ASP A 164 -0.95 -10.69 -21.05
CA ASP A 164 -0.89 -10.11 -22.41
C ASP A 164 -1.01 -8.57 -22.45
N ILE A 165 -0.52 -7.88 -21.41
CA ILE A 165 -0.54 -6.42 -21.29
C ILE A 165 0.68 -5.84 -22.01
N PRO A 166 0.50 -4.85 -22.93
CA PRO A 166 1.61 -4.23 -23.64
C PRO A 166 2.62 -3.56 -22.68
N ILE A 167 3.88 -4.00 -22.76
CA ILE A 167 4.99 -3.39 -22.02
C ILE A 167 5.58 -2.25 -22.86
N PRO A 168 5.65 -1.02 -22.31
CA PRO A 168 6.23 0.10 -23.03
C PRO A 168 7.75 -0.05 -23.13
N ASN A 169 8.35 0.48 -24.21
CA ASN A 169 9.79 0.56 -24.31
C ASN A 169 10.31 1.64 -23.34
N MET A 170 11.24 1.26 -22.48
CA MET A 170 11.78 2.11 -21.41
C MET A 170 12.63 3.27 -21.95
N GLU A 171 13.12 3.16 -23.19
CA GLU A 171 13.88 4.18 -23.89
C GLU A 171 13.00 5.21 -24.61
N ASP A 172 11.69 4.96 -24.71
CA ASP A 172 10.78 5.86 -25.41
C ASP A 172 10.68 7.20 -24.69
N ASN A 173 10.58 8.27 -25.48
CA ASN A 173 10.45 9.63 -24.99
C ASN A 173 8.99 9.96 -24.71
N VAL A 174 8.69 10.29 -23.46
CA VAL A 174 7.38 10.76 -23.02
C VAL A 174 7.41 12.21 -22.55
N PRO A 175 6.34 12.98 -22.78
CA PRO A 175 6.26 14.34 -22.28
C PRO A 175 6.16 14.31 -20.75
N ARG A 176 7.00 15.10 -20.07
CA ARG A 176 6.93 15.21 -18.61
C ARG A 176 5.56 15.75 -18.17
N PHE A 177 4.91 15.04 -17.25
CA PHE A 177 3.56 15.35 -16.78
C PHE A 177 3.48 16.77 -16.18
N GLY A 178 2.41 17.52 -16.46
CA GLY A 178 2.17 18.86 -15.89
C GLY A 178 2.80 20.05 -16.64
N ARG A 179 3.47 19.85 -17.78
CA ARG A 179 3.97 20.97 -18.64
C ARG A 179 3.41 20.91 -20.05
N SER A 180 3.17 22.08 -20.65
CA SER A 180 2.57 22.22 -21.99
C SER A 180 3.36 21.48 -23.07
N ARG A 181 2.65 20.72 -23.93
CA ARG A 181 3.19 20.06 -25.13
C ARG A 181 3.86 21.03 -26.12
N LYS A 182 3.58 22.34 -26.03
CA LYS A 182 4.17 23.37 -26.91
C LYS A 182 5.66 23.65 -26.66
N GLY A 183 6.26 23.08 -25.62
CA GLY A 183 7.61 23.42 -25.18
C GLY A 183 8.77 22.57 -25.71
N GLY A 184 8.52 21.47 -26.43
CA GLY A 184 9.50 20.65 -27.20
C GLY A 184 10.78 20.14 -26.50
N ARG A 185 11.08 20.56 -25.27
CA ARG A 185 12.38 20.39 -24.59
C ARG A 185 12.32 19.61 -23.27
N ASN A 186 11.14 19.08 -22.91
CA ASN A 186 10.93 18.39 -21.63
C ASN A 186 10.44 16.95 -21.83
N ASN A 187 10.99 16.25 -22.82
CA ASN A 187 10.76 14.82 -22.95
C ASN A 187 11.73 14.09 -22.01
N ILE A 188 11.20 13.12 -21.29
CA ILE A 188 11.96 12.22 -20.41
C ILE A 188 11.80 10.81 -20.94
N THR A 189 12.73 9.92 -20.59
CA THR A 189 12.55 8.50 -20.91
C THR A 189 11.39 7.92 -20.09
N GLN A 190 10.76 6.88 -20.62
CA GLN A 190 9.73 6.13 -19.91
C GLN A 190 10.28 5.53 -18.60
N ASP A 191 11.55 5.08 -18.58
CA ASP A 191 12.23 4.67 -17.34
C ASP A 191 12.28 5.81 -16.31
N HIS A 192 12.66 7.03 -16.73
CA HIS A 192 12.70 8.18 -15.82
C HIS A 192 11.33 8.49 -15.24
N TYR A 193 10.27 8.38 -16.04
CA TYR A 193 8.91 8.61 -15.59
C TYR A 193 8.50 7.64 -14.46
N PHE A 194 8.77 6.34 -14.63
CA PHE A 194 8.43 5.34 -13.61
C PHE A 194 9.39 5.37 -12.42
N ARG A 195 10.70 5.47 -12.65
CA ARG A 195 11.72 5.46 -11.60
C ARG A 195 11.70 6.72 -10.76
N VAL A 196 11.78 7.88 -11.40
CA VAL A 196 12.01 9.16 -10.70
C VAL A 196 10.69 9.83 -10.38
N ASP A 197 9.89 10.12 -11.39
CA ASP A 197 8.67 10.93 -11.23
C ASP A 197 7.54 10.14 -10.52
N THR A 198 7.59 8.80 -10.52
CA THR A 198 6.59 7.94 -9.85
C THR A 198 7.14 7.25 -8.60
N PHE A 199 8.10 6.34 -8.74
CA PHE A 199 8.57 5.47 -7.65
C PHE A 199 9.30 6.26 -6.56
N TYR A 200 10.36 6.99 -6.92
CA TYR A 200 11.10 7.81 -5.96
C TYR A 200 10.24 8.90 -5.35
N ALA A 201 9.48 9.64 -6.16
CA ALA A 201 8.59 10.69 -5.68
C ALA A 201 7.57 10.16 -4.64
N THR A 202 6.98 8.98 -4.88
CA THR A 202 6.00 8.38 -3.96
C THR A 202 6.65 7.95 -2.65
N ILE A 203 7.78 7.24 -2.70
CA ILE A 203 8.47 6.77 -1.48
C ILE A 203 9.03 7.94 -0.68
N ASP A 204 9.56 8.98 -1.33
CA ASP A 204 10.04 10.19 -0.66
C ASP A 204 8.92 10.92 0.06
N ALA A 205 7.77 11.09 -0.60
CA ALA A 205 6.62 11.75 0.01
C ALA A 205 6.15 11.00 1.26
N ILE A 206 6.06 9.65 1.18
CA ILE A 206 5.67 8.82 2.32
C ILE A 206 6.71 8.88 3.43
N THR A 207 8.00 8.79 3.10
CA THR A 207 9.09 8.84 4.08
C THR A 207 9.10 10.18 4.80
N THR A 208 8.93 11.28 4.05
CA THR A 208 8.85 12.64 4.60
C THR A 208 7.65 12.79 5.54
N GLU A 209 6.46 12.35 5.14
CA GLU A 209 5.28 12.35 6.01
C GLU A 209 5.47 11.48 7.26
N PHE A 210 6.15 10.35 7.11
CA PHE A 210 6.43 9.42 8.19
C PHE A 210 7.42 10.02 9.20
N ASP A 211 8.46 10.70 8.72
CA ASP A 211 9.44 11.40 9.56
C ASP A 211 8.84 12.61 10.26
N HIS A 212 7.93 13.35 9.62
CA HIS A 212 7.20 14.44 10.28
C HIS A 212 6.32 13.93 11.43
N ARG A 213 5.69 12.76 11.26
CA ARG A 213 4.80 12.15 12.29
C ARG A 213 5.57 11.47 13.42
N PHE A 214 6.69 10.83 13.10
CA PHE A 214 7.54 10.08 14.04
C PHE A 214 8.96 10.68 14.05
N ASN A 215 9.05 11.96 14.38
CA ASN A 215 10.33 12.67 14.51
C ASN A 215 11.08 12.25 15.79
N GLU A 216 12.34 12.65 15.91
CA GLU A 216 13.20 12.28 17.05
C GLU A 216 12.60 12.70 18.41
N VAL A 217 12.02 13.90 18.50
CA VAL A 217 11.40 14.40 19.73
C VAL A 217 10.20 13.56 20.14
N SER A 218 9.32 13.21 19.20
CA SER A 218 8.17 12.33 19.46
C SER A 218 8.62 10.92 19.83
N SER A 219 9.72 10.44 19.25
CA SER A 219 10.29 9.12 19.52
C SER A 219 10.94 9.04 20.90
N GLU A 220 11.70 10.08 21.28
CA GLU A 220 12.32 10.24 22.59
C GLU A 220 11.24 10.36 23.68
N LEU A 221 10.23 11.18 23.44
CA LEU A 221 9.09 11.36 24.34
C LEU A 221 8.33 10.05 24.57
N LEU A 222 7.97 9.33 23.51
CA LEU A 222 7.31 8.03 23.61
C LEU A 222 8.17 6.99 24.34
N THR A 223 9.48 7.00 24.12
CA THR A 223 10.44 6.14 24.84
C THR A 223 10.51 6.48 26.32
N CYS A 224 10.44 7.77 26.67
CA CYS A 224 10.41 8.18 28.06
C CYS A 224 9.08 7.80 28.73
N PHE A 225 7.94 7.99 28.05
CA PHE A 225 6.63 7.55 28.54
C PHE A 225 6.52 6.03 28.73
N ALA A 226 7.31 5.24 28.02
CA ALA A 226 7.35 3.79 28.23
C ALA A 226 7.80 3.37 29.64
N CYS A 227 8.44 4.25 30.41
CA CYS A 227 8.76 3.95 31.82
C CYS A 227 7.52 4.02 32.73
N LEU A 228 6.44 4.66 32.30
CA LEU A 228 5.16 4.76 33.01
C LEU A 228 4.18 3.65 32.62
N ASP A 229 4.65 2.60 31.96
CA ASP A 229 3.84 1.45 31.56
C ASP A 229 3.35 0.69 32.81
N PRO A 230 2.02 0.67 33.08
CA PRO A 230 1.48 0.05 34.30
C PRO A 230 1.53 -1.49 34.26
N ARG A 231 1.84 -2.09 33.11
CA ARG A 231 1.96 -3.54 32.95
C ARG A 231 3.08 -4.07 33.85
N GLU A 232 2.88 -5.27 34.39
CA GLU A 232 3.85 -5.92 35.29
C GLU A 232 4.25 -5.02 36.49
N SER A 233 3.28 -4.28 37.06
CA SER A 233 3.48 -3.40 38.22
C SER A 233 4.59 -2.36 38.03
N PHE A 234 4.62 -1.68 36.88
CA PHE A 234 5.64 -0.69 36.52
C PHE A 234 7.08 -1.23 36.50
N SER A 235 7.27 -2.49 36.09
CA SER A 235 8.59 -3.11 35.95
C SER A 235 9.60 -2.32 35.12
N LYS A 236 9.13 -1.45 34.20
CA LYS A 236 9.94 -0.61 33.32
C LYS A 236 10.21 0.80 33.86
N PHE A 237 9.82 1.07 35.10
CA PHE A 237 10.00 2.39 35.71
C PHE A 237 11.47 2.79 35.78
N ASP A 238 11.75 4.02 35.35
CA ASP A 238 13.09 4.58 35.25
C ASP A 238 13.02 6.07 35.56
N VAL A 239 13.65 6.47 36.66
CA VAL A 239 13.68 7.85 37.15
C VAL A 239 14.39 8.78 36.17
N ASN A 240 15.42 8.30 35.47
CA ASN A 240 16.16 9.14 34.52
C ASN A 240 15.29 9.50 33.31
N LYS A 241 14.48 8.53 32.83
CA LYS A 241 13.51 8.79 31.76
C LYS A 241 12.41 9.74 32.19
N LEU A 242 11.98 9.67 33.46
CA LEU A 242 11.03 10.61 34.02
C LEU A 242 11.61 12.03 34.13
N ALA A 243 12.85 12.17 34.61
CA ALA A 243 13.55 13.45 34.64
C ALA A 243 13.74 14.01 33.22
N ARG A 244 14.00 13.15 32.23
CA ARG A 244 14.05 13.59 30.84
C ARG A 244 12.71 14.14 30.32
N LEU A 245 11.57 13.60 30.77
CA LEU A 245 10.25 14.17 30.44
C LEU A 245 10.07 15.58 31.01
N THR A 246 10.56 15.84 32.23
CA THR A 246 10.47 17.18 32.83
C THR A 246 11.36 18.20 32.13
N GLU A 247 12.45 17.76 31.51
CA GLU A 247 13.29 18.57 30.61
C GLU A 247 12.66 18.83 29.23
N ILE A 248 11.83 17.91 28.72
CA ILE A 248 11.12 18.12 27.44
C ILE A 248 9.94 19.09 27.65
N TYR A 249 9.25 18.99 28.79
CA TYR A 249 8.10 19.82 29.16
C TYR A 249 8.46 20.91 30.17
N LEU A 250 9.59 21.58 30.00
CA LEU A 250 10.10 22.57 30.97
C LEU A 250 9.08 23.64 31.35
N ASP A 251 8.24 24.09 30.42
CA ASP A 251 7.26 25.14 30.67
C ASP A 251 6.07 24.68 31.53
N ASP A 252 5.84 23.37 31.64
CA ASP A 252 4.73 22.80 32.42
C ASP A 252 5.09 22.54 33.89
N PHE A 253 6.39 22.60 34.25
CA PHE A 253 6.87 22.35 35.62
C PHE A 253 7.38 23.62 36.29
N SER A 254 6.95 23.89 37.53
CA SER A 254 7.48 25.03 38.28
C SER A 254 8.94 24.79 38.74
N PHE A 255 9.62 25.83 39.21
CA PHE A 255 10.98 25.70 39.76
C PHE A 255 11.05 24.73 40.96
N ASP A 256 9.98 24.66 41.76
CA ASP A 256 9.91 23.78 42.93
C ASP A 256 9.67 22.31 42.55
N ASP A 257 8.97 22.05 41.44
CA ASP A 257 8.74 20.69 40.93
C ASP A 257 10.03 20.03 40.41
N ARG A 258 11.02 20.83 40.01
CA ARG A 258 12.29 20.37 39.43
C ARG A 258 13.40 20.14 40.46
N LYS A 259 13.16 20.47 41.72
CA LYS A 259 14.20 20.55 42.77
C LYS A 259 14.25 19.32 43.70
N LYS A 260 13.39 18.33 43.49
CA LYS A 260 13.30 17.07 44.25
C LYS A 260 13.82 15.90 43.44
#